data_AF-A0A7S3AU11-F1
#
_entry.id   AF-A0A7S3AU11-F1
#
_cell.length_a   1.000
_cell.length_b   1.000
_cell.length_c   1.000
_cell.angle_alpha   90.00
_cell.angle_beta   90.00
_cell.angle_gamma   90.00
#
_symmetry.space_group_name_H-M   'P 1'
#
loop_
_entity.id
_entity.type
_entity.pdbx_description
1 polymer ?
#
loop_
_entity_poly.entity_id
_entity_poly.type
_entity_poly.pdbx_seq_one_letter_code
_entity_poly.pdbx_strand_id
1 'polypeptide(L)'
;MPALPRLAEALYYECVPILLSERMEEPFSQLLDWRLFSARMTEAQIPSLKKIVLGLDHAKLLRGVKLAKAALEYHVGAYDGADMLPLLLHQMHARLALGPPVLPTNVQLLHSDVETDRDYDANVRNDKTQCAHAVSTASVVLVDGVRWDCVSTDGYQAGCSTAGAADAAGRTTPRPKRCSDDLKVHGWKKL
;
A
#
# COMPACT_ATOMS: atom_id res chain seq x y z
N MET A 1 6.59 -3.35 -3.51
CA MET A 1 6.49 -2.28 -2.50
C MET A 1 5.04 -1.84 -2.46
N PRO A 2 4.30 -2.08 -1.37
CA PRO A 2 2.97 -1.50 -1.27
C PRO A 2 3.17 0.00 -1.15
N ALA A 3 2.80 0.73 -2.19
CA ALA A 3 2.62 2.17 -2.13
C ALA A 3 1.74 2.44 -0.92
N LEU A 4 2.20 3.26 0.03
CA LEU A 4 1.39 3.64 1.19
C LEU A 4 0.16 4.38 0.64
N PRO A 5 -1.04 3.76 0.61
CA PRO A 5 -2.22 4.42 0.10
C PRO A 5 -2.46 5.73 0.86
N ARG A 6 -2.11 5.72 2.15
CA ARG A 6 -2.13 6.87 3.05
C ARG A 6 -1.32 8.08 2.59
N LEU A 7 -0.17 7.92 1.91
CA LEU A 7 0.60 9.07 1.42
C LEU A 7 -0.06 9.71 0.19
N ALA A 8 -0.58 8.87 -0.71
CA ALA A 8 -1.32 9.33 -1.88
C ALA A 8 -2.65 9.98 -1.46
N GLU A 9 -3.37 9.39 -0.51
CA GLU A 9 -4.58 9.96 0.11
C GLU A 9 -4.29 11.29 0.82
N ALA A 10 -3.20 11.37 1.60
CA ALA A 10 -2.81 12.61 2.26
C ALA A 10 -2.58 13.74 1.24
N LEU A 11 -1.93 13.44 0.12
CA LEU A 11 -1.71 14.41 -0.95
C LEU A 11 -3.04 14.81 -1.63
N TYR A 12 -3.93 13.86 -1.86
CA TYR A 12 -5.27 14.10 -2.43
C TYR A 12 -6.13 15.03 -1.54
N TYR A 13 -6.13 14.78 -0.22
CA TYR A 13 -6.84 15.58 0.78
C TYR A 13 -6.08 16.83 1.24
N GLU A 14 -4.96 17.18 0.59
CA GLU A 14 -4.15 18.37 0.87
C GLU A 14 -3.57 18.42 2.30
N CYS A 15 -3.32 17.26 2.90
CA CYS A 15 -2.61 17.12 4.16
C CYS A 15 -1.10 17.31 3.97
N VAL A 16 -0.44 18.03 4.90
CA VAL A 16 1.03 18.14 4.95
C VAL A 16 1.63 16.87 5.56
N PRO A 17 2.39 16.06 4.80
CA PRO A 17 2.92 14.81 5.30
C PRO A 17 4.16 15.03 6.19
N ILE A 18 4.17 14.32 7.32
CA ILE A 18 5.32 14.20 8.22
C ILE A 18 5.83 12.76 8.15
N LEU A 19 7.02 12.57 7.59
CA LEU A 19 7.62 11.27 7.35
C LEU A 19 8.52 10.90 8.53
N LEU A 20 8.13 9.86 9.29
CA LEU A 20 8.85 9.39 10.49
C LEU A 20 9.96 8.37 10.21
N SER A 21 10.13 7.95 8.95
CA SER A 21 11.07 6.91 8.56
C SER A 21 12.02 7.41 7.48
N GLU A 22 13.32 7.16 7.65
CA GLU A 22 14.34 7.47 6.64
C GLU A 22 14.28 6.53 5.43
N ARG A 23 13.73 5.33 5.61
CA ARG A 23 13.70 4.28 4.57
C ARG A 23 12.39 4.28 3.78
N MET A 24 11.53 5.24 4.00
CA MET A 24 10.30 5.39 3.23
C MET A 24 10.64 6.05 1.90
N GLU A 25 10.39 5.32 0.80
CA GLU A 25 10.38 5.88 -0.54
C GLU A 25 9.08 6.63 -0.78
N GLU A 26 9.20 7.88 -1.23
CA GLU A 26 8.05 8.70 -1.52
C GLU A 26 7.40 8.34 -2.87
N PRO A 27 6.06 8.21 -2.92
CA PRO A 27 5.37 7.97 -4.17
C PRO A 27 5.54 9.18 -5.09
N PHE A 28 5.68 8.92 -6.39
CA PHE A 28 5.91 10.00 -7.36
C PHE A 28 7.16 10.84 -7.10
N SER A 29 8.17 10.30 -6.40
CA SER A 29 9.48 10.97 -6.19
C SER A 29 10.21 11.33 -7.49
N GLN A 30 9.92 10.67 -8.61
CA GLN A 30 10.44 11.04 -9.93
C GLN A 30 9.76 12.29 -10.53
N LEU A 31 8.55 12.63 -10.05
CA LEU A 31 7.74 13.75 -10.53
C LEU A 31 7.69 14.90 -9.53
N LEU A 32 7.76 14.60 -8.23
CA LEU A 32 7.56 15.53 -7.13
C LEU A 32 8.79 15.60 -6.22
N ASP A 33 9.24 16.82 -5.91
CA ASP A 33 10.23 17.05 -4.86
C ASP A 33 9.55 17.18 -3.50
N TRP A 34 9.50 16.06 -2.76
CA TRP A 34 8.86 15.97 -1.45
C TRP A 34 9.46 16.91 -0.40
N ARG A 35 10.69 17.39 -0.59
CA ARG A 35 11.33 18.34 0.34
C ARG A 35 10.66 19.71 0.36
N LEU A 36 9.86 20.02 -0.66
CA LEU A 36 9.16 21.30 -0.78
C LEU A 36 7.86 21.35 0.02
N PHE A 37 7.27 20.20 0.34
CA PHE A 37 5.92 20.12 0.92
C PHE A 37 5.77 19.08 2.04
N SER A 38 6.81 18.33 2.37
CA SER A 38 6.85 17.38 3.48
C SER A 38 7.94 17.72 4.48
N ALA A 39 7.82 17.20 5.69
CA ALA A 39 8.88 17.22 6.68
C ALA A 39 9.31 15.80 7.01
N ARG A 40 10.62 15.54 7.04
CA ARG A 40 11.18 14.24 7.43
C ARG A 40 11.78 14.35 8.83
N MET A 41 11.55 13.33 9.65
CA MET A 41 12.08 13.23 11.00
C MET A 41 12.48 11.80 11.33
N THR A 42 13.45 11.67 12.23
CA THR A 42 13.96 10.38 12.68
C THR A 42 13.25 9.94 13.95
N GLU A 43 13.30 8.65 14.26
CA GLU A 43 12.69 8.10 15.48
C GLU A 43 13.22 8.77 16.76
N ALA A 44 14.51 9.15 16.76
CA ALA A 44 15.13 9.88 17.87
C ALA A 44 14.50 11.26 18.14
N GLN A 45 13.80 11.84 17.16
CA GLN A 45 13.17 13.16 17.27
C GLN A 45 11.71 13.09 17.78
N ILE A 46 11.12 11.89 17.90
CA ILE A 46 9.75 11.69 18.39
C ILE A 46 9.49 12.36 19.76
N PRO A 47 10.40 12.30 20.76
CA PRO A 47 10.18 12.99 22.04
C PRO A 47 10.03 14.52 21.91
N SER A 48 10.60 15.11 20.85
CA SER A 48 10.54 16.54 20.55
C SER A 48 9.53 16.89 19.45
N LEU A 49 8.68 15.93 19.04
CA LEU A 49 7.75 16.08 17.91
C LEU A 49 6.94 17.36 17.98
N LYS A 50 6.33 17.65 19.13
CA LYS A 50 5.51 18.86 19.33
C LYS A 50 6.28 20.14 19.01
N LYS A 51 7.53 20.22 19.48
CA LYS A 51 8.39 21.40 19.26
C LYS A 51 8.76 21.55 17.79
N ILE A 52 9.06 20.44 17.11
CA ILE A 52 9.44 20.44 15.69
C ILE A 52 8.24 20.84 14.84
N VAL A 53 7.08 20.21 15.04
CA VAL A 53 5.86 20.47 14.25
C VAL A 53 5.40 21.92 14.42
N LEU A 54 5.46 22.47 15.63
CA LEU A 54 5.15 23.89 15.88
C LEU A 54 6.16 24.86 15.25
N GLY A 55 7.39 24.40 14.96
CA GLY A 55 8.42 25.20 14.29
C GLY A 55 8.36 25.15 12.76
N LEU A 56 7.50 24.31 12.17
CA LEU A 56 7.36 24.21 10.72
C LEU A 56 6.55 25.38 10.17
N ASP A 57 6.95 25.88 8.99
CA ASP A 57 6.15 26.81 8.21
C ASP A 57 5.03 26.05 7.49
N HIS A 58 3.93 25.81 8.21
CA HIS A 58 2.76 25.11 7.68
C HIS A 58 2.20 25.77 6.42
N ALA A 59 2.19 27.11 6.33
CA ALA A 59 1.66 27.82 5.17
C ALA A 59 2.49 27.59 3.92
N LYS A 60 3.82 27.56 4.05
CA LYS A 60 4.73 27.19 2.95
C LYS A 60 4.53 25.74 2.52
N LEU A 61 4.48 24.81 3.47
CA LEU A 61 4.31 23.38 3.16
C LEU A 61 2.96 23.12 2.49
N LEU A 62 1.87 23.70 3.00
CA LEU A 62 0.53 23.57 2.42
C LEU A 62 0.46 24.10 0.99
N ARG A 63 1.12 25.23 0.69
CA ARG A 63 1.25 25.71 -0.71
C ARG A 63 1.96 24.68 -1.59
N GLY A 64 3.03 24.07 -1.07
CA GLY A 64 3.73 23.00 -1.77
C GLY A 64 2.85 21.78 -2.03
N VAL A 65 2.02 21.37 -1.06
CA VAL A 65 1.07 20.25 -1.21
C VAL A 65 0.06 20.55 -2.32
N LYS A 66 -0.50 21.76 -2.35
CA LYS A 66 -1.44 22.18 -3.42
C LYS A 66 -0.80 22.18 -4.80
N LEU A 67 0.44 22.64 -4.92
CA LEU A 67 1.20 22.60 -6.16
C LEU A 67 1.49 21.15 -6.59
N ALA A 68 1.87 20.29 -5.64
CA ALA A 68 2.11 18.88 -5.89
C ALA A 68 0.83 18.16 -6.35
N LYS A 69 -0.31 18.42 -5.69
CA LYS A 69 -1.62 17.89 -6.12
C LYS A 69 -1.97 18.35 -7.54
N ALA A 70 -1.87 19.64 -7.83
CA ALA A 70 -2.12 20.17 -9.17
C ALA A 70 -1.18 19.57 -10.23
N ALA A 71 0.08 19.27 -9.87
CA ALA A 71 1.02 18.60 -10.77
C ALA A 71 0.67 17.11 -11.03
N LEU A 72 -0.17 16.50 -10.18
CA LEU A 72 -0.67 15.14 -10.36
C LEU A 72 -2.04 15.09 -11.05
N GLU A 73 -2.70 16.22 -11.26
CA GLU A 73 -3.92 16.29 -12.07
C GLU A 73 -3.51 16.07 -13.54
N TYR A 74 -3.94 14.95 -14.12
CA TYR A 74 -3.54 14.52 -15.46
C TYR A 74 -4.76 14.40 -16.37
N HIS A 75 -4.83 15.27 -17.39
CA HIS A 75 -5.95 15.28 -18.33
C HIS A 75 -5.56 14.56 -19.64
N VAL A 76 -6.26 13.47 -19.99
CA VAL A 76 -6.06 12.74 -21.26
C VAL A 76 -7.35 12.70 -22.04
N GLY A 77 -7.48 13.55 -23.05
CA GLY A 77 -8.63 13.52 -23.96
C GLY A 77 -9.96 13.68 -23.20
N ALA A 78 -10.84 12.66 -23.29
CA ALA A 78 -12.13 12.64 -22.60
C ALA A 78 -12.06 12.22 -21.13
N TYR A 79 -10.88 11.85 -20.62
CA TYR A 79 -10.65 11.53 -19.21
C TYR A 79 -10.35 12.81 -18.43
N ASP A 80 -11.22 13.14 -17.48
CA ASP A 80 -11.22 14.39 -16.73
C ASP A 80 -10.18 14.45 -15.61
N GLY A 81 -9.44 13.37 -15.34
CA GLY A 81 -8.20 13.44 -14.57
C GLY A 81 -8.37 13.57 -13.07
N ALA A 82 -9.55 13.25 -12.53
CA ALA A 82 -9.83 13.39 -11.10
C ALA A 82 -9.13 12.35 -10.22
N ASP A 83 -8.63 11.24 -10.80
CA ASP A 83 -7.93 10.19 -10.08
C ASP A 83 -6.48 9.99 -10.58
N MET A 84 -5.66 9.34 -9.76
CA MET A 84 -4.22 9.16 -10.01
C MET A 84 -3.89 7.90 -10.82
N LEU A 85 -4.89 7.16 -11.31
CA LEU A 85 -4.71 5.86 -11.97
C LEU A 85 -3.76 5.93 -13.19
N PRO A 86 -3.84 6.93 -14.09
CA PRO A 86 -2.93 6.99 -15.23
C PRO A 86 -1.47 7.16 -14.80
N LEU A 87 -1.22 7.94 -13.74
CA LEU A 87 0.11 8.15 -13.19
C LEU A 87 0.64 6.90 -12.50
N LEU A 88 -0.23 6.17 -11.78
CA LEU A 88 0.11 4.87 -11.19
C LEU A 88 0.52 3.87 -12.29
N LEU A 89 -0.29 3.74 -13.34
CA LEU A 89 0.00 2.85 -14.47
C LEU A 89 1.30 3.23 -15.17
N HIS A 90 1.54 4.53 -15.37
CA HIS A 90 2.81 5.02 -15.92
C HIS A 90 4.01 4.59 -15.06
N GLN A 91 3.92 4.75 -13.74
CA GLN A 91 4.99 4.33 -12.83
C GLN A 91 5.22 2.82 -12.81
N MET A 92 4.14 2.04 -12.83
CA MET A 92 4.24 0.58 -12.90
C MET A 92 4.95 0.17 -14.19
N HIS A 93 4.58 0.77 -15.32
CA HIS A 93 5.23 0.52 -16.60
C HIS A 93 6.71 0.94 -16.61
N ALA A 94 7.01 2.16 -16.14
CA ALA A 94 8.38 2.65 -16.01
C ALA A 94 9.24 1.75 -15.11
N ARG A 95 8.65 1.23 -14.02
CA ARG A 95 9.36 0.30 -13.14
C ARG A 95 9.65 -1.04 -13.81
N LEU A 96 8.70 -1.58 -14.58
CA LEU A 96 8.92 -2.80 -15.36
C LEU A 96 10.01 -2.63 -16.41
N ALA A 97 10.11 -1.45 -17.03
CA ALA A 97 11.16 -1.13 -18.00
C ALA A 97 12.57 -1.13 -17.39
N LEU A 98 12.71 -0.89 -16.08
CA LEU A 98 13.97 -0.99 -15.33
C LEU A 98 14.35 -2.43 -14.97
N GLY A 99 13.53 -3.43 -15.36
CA GLY A 99 13.70 -4.83 -14.98
C GLY A 99 13.07 -5.17 -13.63
N PRO A 100 12.92 -6.48 -13.33
CA PRO A 100 12.34 -6.93 -12.08
C PRO A 100 13.15 -6.42 -10.88
N PRO A 101 12.50 -6.06 -9.76
CA PRO A 101 13.24 -5.70 -8.55
C PRO A 101 14.17 -6.83 -8.16
N VAL A 102 15.44 -6.52 -7.93
CA VAL A 102 16.41 -7.49 -7.41
C VAL A 102 15.95 -7.86 -6.00
N LEU A 103 15.50 -9.10 -5.83
CA LEU A 103 15.20 -9.61 -4.49
C LEU A 103 16.50 -9.68 -3.69
N PRO A 104 16.49 -9.28 -2.41
CA PRO A 104 17.63 -9.47 -1.55
C PRO A 104 18.01 -10.95 -1.52
N THR A 105 19.28 -11.28 -1.69
CA THR A 105 19.74 -12.68 -1.76
C THR A 105 19.48 -13.45 -0.47
N ASN A 106 19.38 -12.74 0.66
CA ASN A 106 19.07 -13.30 1.97
C ASN A 106 17.56 -13.46 2.23
N VAL A 107 16.69 -13.11 1.27
CA VAL A 107 15.24 -13.13 1.44
C VAL A 107 14.59 -14.11 0.47
N GLN A 108 13.93 -15.13 1.00
CA GLN A 108 13.19 -16.12 0.21
C GLN A 108 11.71 -16.10 0.58
N LEU A 109 10.84 -15.77 -0.37
CA LEU A 109 9.39 -15.88 -0.20
C LEU A 109 8.98 -17.37 -0.29
N LEU A 110 8.47 -17.93 0.81
CA LEU A 110 7.96 -19.30 0.84
C LEU A 110 6.48 -19.36 0.46
N HIS A 111 5.69 -18.40 0.92
CA HIS A 111 4.24 -18.39 0.74
C HIS A 111 3.68 -16.97 0.75
N SER A 112 2.63 -16.72 -0.03
CA SER A 112 1.85 -15.48 -0.02
C SER A 112 0.42 -15.81 -0.47
N ASP A 113 -0.57 -15.52 0.36
CA ASP A 113 -1.99 -15.72 0.09
C ASP A 113 -2.82 -14.52 0.55
N VAL A 114 -3.96 -14.30 -0.11
CA VAL A 114 -4.89 -13.20 0.14
C VAL A 114 -6.30 -13.76 0.17
N GLU A 115 -6.97 -13.64 1.31
CA GLU A 115 -8.37 -14.03 1.49
C GLU A 115 -9.28 -12.84 1.22
N THR A 116 -10.37 -13.03 0.46
CA THR A 116 -11.23 -11.93 -0.03
C THR A 116 -12.69 -11.97 0.43
N ASP A 117 -12.98 -12.65 1.54
CA ASP A 117 -14.32 -13.21 1.85
C ASP A 117 -15.27 -12.37 2.74
N ARG A 118 -15.23 -11.03 2.77
CA ARG A 118 -16.26 -10.24 3.49
C ARG A 118 -16.73 -9.01 2.73
N ASP A 119 -18.00 -9.04 2.30
CA ASP A 119 -18.83 -7.86 2.04
C ASP A 119 -19.18 -7.18 3.38
N TYR A 120 -19.08 -5.86 3.46
CA TYR A 120 -19.53 -5.11 4.64
C TYR A 120 -21.07 -5.16 4.77
N ASP A 121 -21.57 -5.50 5.96
CA ASP A 121 -22.97 -5.46 6.42
C ASP A 121 -23.66 -4.09 6.22
N ALA A 122 -24.99 -3.90 6.19
CA ALA A 122 -26.15 -4.80 6.17
C ALA A 122 -27.37 -4.13 5.45
N ASN A 123 -27.19 -2.96 4.81
CA ASN A 123 -28.28 -2.16 4.23
C ASN A 123 -28.06 -1.73 2.77
N VAL A 124 -27.04 -2.26 2.09
CA VAL A 124 -26.88 -2.09 0.64
C VAL A 124 -27.16 -3.44 -0.01
N ARG A 125 -27.97 -3.45 -1.07
CA ARG A 125 -28.34 -4.68 -1.78
C ARG A 125 -27.08 -5.25 -2.44
N ASN A 126 -26.63 -6.38 -1.91
CA ASN A 126 -25.49 -7.15 -2.41
C ASN A 126 -25.69 -7.51 -3.89
N ASP A 127 -24.79 -7.02 -4.75
CA ASP A 127 -24.73 -7.36 -6.17
C ASP A 127 -23.92 -8.64 -6.34
N LYS A 128 -24.59 -9.71 -6.80
CA LYS A 128 -24.04 -11.06 -6.98
C LYS A 128 -22.91 -11.15 -8.02
N THR A 129 -22.47 -10.03 -8.59
CA THR A 129 -21.41 -9.94 -9.61
C THR A 129 -20.11 -9.30 -9.12
N GLN A 130 -20.02 -8.90 -7.85
CA GLN A 130 -18.81 -8.28 -7.30
C GLN A 130 -18.00 -9.25 -6.41
N CYS A 131 -16.67 -9.26 -6.61
CA CYS A 131 -15.69 -9.83 -5.69
C CYS A 131 -14.46 -8.92 -5.68
N ALA A 132 -14.10 -8.36 -4.52
CA ALA A 132 -12.72 -8.21 -4.03
C ALA A 132 -12.65 -7.22 -2.86
N HIS A 133 -12.74 -7.71 -1.62
CA HIS A 133 -12.18 -7.01 -0.47
C HIS A 133 -11.23 -7.96 0.26
N ALA A 134 -9.92 -7.65 0.33
CA ALA A 134 -8.95 -8.48 1.03
C ALA A 134 -9.18 -8.40 2.55
N VAL A 135 -9.70 -9.49 3.12
CA VAL A 135 -10.03 -9.64 4.55
C VAL A 135 -8.81 -10.00 5.36
N SER A 136 -7.98 -10.90 4.82
CA SER A 136 -6.73 -11.28 5.45
C SER A 136 -5.66 -11.51 4.39
N THR A 137 -4.41 -11.23 4.75
CA THR A 137 -3.26 -11.64 3.92
C THR A 137 -2.29 -12.39 4.81
N ALA A 138 -1.74 -13.49 4.30
CA ALA A 138 -0.74 -14.29 5.00
C ALA A 138 0.46 -14.47 4.09
N SER A 139 1.66 -14.21 4.61
CA SER A 139 2.91 -14.46 3.89
C SER A 139 3.96 -15.06 4.81
N VAL A 140 4.78 -15.93 4.26
CA VAL A 140 5.88 -16.58 4.97
C VAL A 140 7.17 -16.31 4.20
N VAL A 141 8.15 -15.75 4.89
CA VAL A 141 9.42 -15.35 4.31
C VAL A 141 10.57 -15.90 5.15
N LEU A 142 11.63 -16.37 4.51
CA LEU A 142 12.91 -16.62 5.16
C LEU A 142 13.79 -15.38 4.99
N VAL A 143 14.31 -14.85 6.09
CA VAL A 143 15.31 -13.77 6.09
C VAL A 143 16.54 -14.31 6.79
N ASP A 144 17.65 -14.45 6.08
CA ASP A 144 18.89 -15.06 6.59
C ASP A 144 18.66 -16.46 7.20
N GLY A 145 17.75 -17.23 6.60
CA GLY A 145 17.34 -18.56 7.07
C GLY A 145 16.36 -18.55 8.26
N VAL A 146 16.04 -17.39 8.83
CA VAL A 146 15.04 -17.24 9.88
C VAL A 146 13.65 -17.12 9.27
N ARG A 147 12.71 -17.95 9.72
CA ARG A 147 11.30 -17.91 9.28
C ARG A 147 10.55 -16.76 9.94
N TRP A 148 9.86 -16.00 9.11
CA TRP A 148 8.95 -14.94 9.48
C TRP A 148 7.56 -15.27 8.93
N ASP A 149 6.59 -15.37 9.83
CA ASP A 149 5.18 -15.51 9.50
C ASP A 149 4.52 -14.13 9.65
N CYS A 150 4.00 -13.61 8.55
CA CYS A 150 3.41 -12.29 8.42
C CYS A 150 1.92 -12.40 8.13
N VAL A 151 1.09 -11.72 8.91
CA VAL A 151 -0.37 -11.70 8.72
C VAL A 151 -0.89 -10.27 8.78
N SER A 152 -1.85 -9.95 7.91
CA SER A 152 -2.68 -8.75 8.04
C SER A 152 -4.15 -9.12 8.13
N THR A 153 -4.92 -8.38 8.91
CA THR A 153 -6.38 -8.52 8.99
C THR A 153 -7.04 -7.17 8.79
N ASP A 154 -8.14 -7.14 8.05
CA ASP A 154 -8.97 -5.95 7.78
C ASP A 154 -8.20 -4.76 7.16
N GLY A 155 -7.21 -5.02 6.30
CA GLY A 155 -6.55 -4.00 5.47
C GLY A 155 -5.70 -2.93 6.17
N TYR A 156 -5.71 -2.84 7.51
CA TYR A 156 -5.09 -1.71 8.23
C TYR A 156 -3.89 -2.08 9.11
N GLN A 157 -3.70 -3.36 9.46
CA GLN A 157 -2.59 -3.79 10.31
C GLN A 157 -1.95 -5.07 9.77
N ALA A 158 -0.63 -5.02 9.54
CA ALA A 158 0.19 -6.16 9.17
C ALA A 158 1.27 -6.35 10.24
N GLY A 159 1.44 -7.58 10.73
CA GLY A 159 2.46 -7.94 11.70
C GLY A 159 3.23 -9.18 11.26
N CYS A 160 4.53 -9.19 11.50
CA CYS A 160 5.41 -10.32 11.22
C CYS A 160 6.05 -10.81 12.52
N SER A 161 6.11 -12.12 12.72
CA SER A 161 6.75 -12.72 13.90
C SER A 161 7.61 -13.92 13.53
N THR A 162 8.67 -14.13 14.30
CA THR A 162 9.50 -15.34 14.26
C THR A 162 9.00 -16.42 15.23
N ALA A 163 8.09 -16.06 16.15
CA ALA A 163 7.53 -16.93 17.19
C ALA A 163 6.23 -17.67 16.77
N GLY A 164 5.62 -17.28 15.64
CA GLY A 164 4.24 -17.58 15.31
C GLY A 164 3.99 -18.81 14.44
N ALA A 165 4.53 -19.99 14.80
CA ALA A 165 3.93 -21.26 14.39
C ALA A 165 2.90 -21.78 15.41
N ALA A 166 2.88 -21.24 16.64
CA ALA A 166 2.07 -21.77 17.75
C ALA A 166 0.72 -21.05 17.98
N ASP A 167 0.60 -19.74 17.71
CA ASP A 167 -0.66 -18.99 17.96
C ASP A 167 -1.60 -18.89 16.74
N ALA A 168 -1.16 -19.34 15.57
CA ALA A 168 -2.02 -19.46 14.38
C ALA A 168 -2.68 -20.86 14.26
N ALA A 169 -2.18 -21.85 15.01
CA ALA A 169 -2.62 -23.25 14.93
C ALA A 169 -4.01 -23.53 15.55
N GLY A 170 -4.64 -22.54 16.18
CA GLY A 170 -6.00 -22.65 16.73
C GLY A 170 -7.13 -22.31 15.75
N ARG A 171 -6.83 -21.82 14.54
CA ARG A 171 -7.84 -21.51 13.52
C ARG A 171 -7.47 -22.14 12.18
N THR A 172 -7.57 -23.47 12.12
CA THR A 172 -7.79 -24.17 10.85
C THR A 172 -9.23 -23.90 10.41
N THR A 173 -9.50 -22.73 9.84
CA THR A 173 -10.69 -22.56 9.02
C THR A 173 -10.49 -23.34 7.71
N PRO A 174 -11.51 -24.04 7.19
CA PRO A 174 -11.37 -24.78 5.93
C PRO A 174 -11.04 -23.79 4.81
N ARG A 175 -10.17 -24.20 3.86
CA ARG A 175 -9.89 -23.47 2.62
C ARG A 175 -11.19 -22.90 2.03
N PRO A 176 -11.37 -21.58 1.91
CA PRO A 176 -12.42 -21.06 1.03
C PRO A 176 -12.09 -21.42 -0.43
N LYS A 177 -13.13 -21.66 -1.21
CA LYS A 177 -13.01 -22.01 -2.63
C LYS A 177 -12.31 -20.84 -3.35
N ARG A 178 -11.20 -21.14 -4.04
CA ARG A 178 -10.43 -20.13 -4.76
C ARG A 178 -11.31 -19.50 -5.86
N CYS A 179 -11.30 -18.17 -5.92
CA CYS A 179 -11.78 -17.33 -7.03
C CYS A 179 -11.27 -17.80 -8.42
N SER A 180 -10.18 -18.57 -8.48
CA SER A 180 -9.68 -19.23 -9.70
C SER A 180 -10.72 -20.10 -10.40
N ASP A 181 -11.57 -20.80 -9.65
CA ASP A 181 -12.53 -21.72 -10.25
C ASP A 181 -13.77 -20.97 -10.76
N ASP A 182 -14.15 -19.85 -10.12
CA ASP A 182 -15.19 -18.93 -10.65
C ASP A 182 -14.73 -18.17 -11.90
N LEU A 183 -13.46 -17.77 -11.96
CA LEU A 183 -12.89 -17.16 -13.17
C LEU A 183 -12.93 -18.10 -14.38
N LYS A 184 -12.72 -19.41 -14.17
CA LYS A 184 -12.87 -20.42 -15.24
C LYS A 184 -14.33 -20.60 -15.66
N VAL A 185 -15.27 -20.56 -14.72
CA VAL A 185 -16.72 -20.63 -14.99
C VAL A 185 -17.19 -19.43 -15.83
N HIS A 186 -16.58 -18.25 -15.63
CA HIS A 186 -16.82 -17.06 -16.43
C HIS A 186 -15.92 -16.92 -17.67
N GLY A 187 -15.25 -18.00 -18.10
CA GLY A 187 -14.56 -18.08 -19.39
C GLY A 187 -13.17 -17.43 -19.45
N TRP A 188 -12.61 -16.98 -18.33
CA TRP A 188 -11.26 -16.43 -18.29
C TRP A 188 -10.23 -17.56 -18.36
N LYS A 189 -9.50 -17.65 -19.48
CA LYS A 189 -8.36 -18.57 -19.64
C LYS A 189 -7.08 -17.90 -19.15
N LYS A 190 -6.30 -18.67 -18.39
CA LYS A 190 -4.95 -18.29 -17.95
C LYS A 190 -4.06 -18.10 -19.20
N LEU A 191 -3.43 -16.94 -19.36
CA LEU A 191 -2.32 -16.72 -20.30
C LEU A 191 -1.09 -17.50 -19.85
#